data_AF-A0A1X1PFU5-F1
#
_entry.id   AF-A0A1X1PFU5-F1
#
_cell.length_a   1.000
_cell.length_b   1.000
_cell.length_c   1.000
_cell.angle_alpha   90.00
_cell.angle_beta   90.00
_cell.angle_gamma   90.00
#
_symmetry.space_group_name_H-M   'P 1'
#
loop_
_entity.id
_entity.type
_entity.pdbx_description
1 polymer ?
#
loop_
_entity_poly.entity_id
_entity_poly.type
_entity_poly.pdbx_seq_one_letter_code
_entity_poly.pdbx_strand_id
1 'polypeptide(L)'
;MKGKIILATAAVMMVGGANAQSSVMLFGTVGGGVRWVDGVKGGHQIGFDSNLISGNSFGLKGTDDLGQGLKAIFTLQSGFVTGTGGLASTSGPLFSKAAYVGLGTDAWRVTLGRQLTAAADVGVWWLSAINYASVHRIGSLRTG
;
A
#
# COMPACT_ATOMS: atom_id res chain seq x y z
N MET A 1 -26.91 21.12 -46.28
CA MET A 1 -26.59 20.81 -44.85
C MET A 1 -26.62 19.30 -44.55
N LYS A 2 -26.07 18.45 -45.44
CA LYS A 2 -26.17 16.97 -45.32
C LYS A 2 -24.88 16.28 -44.83
N GLY A 3 -23.75 17.00 -44.77
CA GLY A 3 -22.44 16.44 -44.42
C GLY A 3 -22.09 16.43 -42.92
N LYS A 4 -22.88 17.08 -42.05
CA LYS A 4 -22.59 17.16 -40.61
C LYS A 4 -23.13 15.97 -39.80
N ILE A 5 -24.12 15.24 -40.34
CA ILE A 5 -24.78 14.14 -39.62
C ILE A 5 -23.96 12.84 -39.71
N ILE A 6 -23.19 12.64 -40.79
CA ILE A 6 -22.44 11.40 -41.01
C ILE A 6 -21.23 11.28 -40.06
N LEU A 7 -20.63 12.40 -39.64
CA LEU A 7 -19.49 12.40 -38.70
C LEU A 7 -19.90 12.02 -37.27
N ALA A 8 -21.14 12.32 -36.86
CA ALA A 8 -21.63 12.03 -35.52
C ALA A 8 -21.94 10.52 -35.33
N THR A 9 -22.34 9.82 -36.39
CA THR A 9 -22.66 8.39 -36.32
C THR A 9 -21.39 7.51 -36.32
N ALA A 10 -20.29 7.98 -36.91
CA ALA A 10 -19.02 7.25 -36.91
C ALA A 10 -18.30 7.28 -35.53
N ALA A 11 -18.54 8.31 -34.71
CA ALA A 11 -17.95 8.43 -33.38
C ALA A 11 -18.56 7.46 -32.34
N VAL A 12 -19.76 6.93 -32.60
CA VAL A 12 -20.48 6.03 -31.66
C VAL A 12 -20.07 4.56 -31.85
N MET A 13 -19.41 4.21 -32.96
CA MET A 13 -19.02 2.81 -33.26
C MET A 13 -17.67 2.41 -32.64
N MET A 14 -16.98 3.31 -31.92
CA MET A 14 -15.70 3.02 -31.25
C MET A 14 -15.85 2.67 -29.75
N VAL A 15 -17.07 2.53 -29.22
CA VAL A 15 -17.29 1.92 -27.90
C VAL A 15 -17.27 0.40 -28.05
N GLY A 16 -16.15 -0.13 -28.55
CA GLY A 16 -15.83 -1.54 -28.37
C GLY A 16 -15.60 -1.74 -26.88
N GLY A 17 -16.40 -2.61 -26.26
CA GLY A 17 -16.29 -2.90 -24.83
C GLY A 17 -14.86 -3.28 -24.49
N ALA A 18 -14.12 -2.34 -23.89
CA ALA A 18 -12.89 -2.65 -23.21
C ALA A 18 -13.28 -3.60 -22.08
N ASN A 19 -13.05 -4.89 -22.29
CA ASN A 19 -13.00 -5.85 -21.20
C ASN A 19 -11.72 -5.54 -20.43
N ALA A 20 -11.74 -4.42 -19.72
CA ALA A 20 -10.69 -4.00 -18.82
C ALA A 20 -10.49 -5.15 -17.83
N GLN A 21 -9.27 -5.68 -17.75
CA GLN A 21 -8.96 -6.71 -16.75
C GLN A 21 -8.84 -6.02 -15.39
N SER A 22 -9.98 -5.69 -14.79
CA SER A 22 -10.04 -5.11 -13.46
C SER A 22 -9.55 -6.16 -12.45
N SER A 23 -8.54 -5.81 -11.66
CA SER A 23 -8.11 -6.65 -10.56
C SER A 23 -8.13 -5.88 -9.25
N VAL A 24 -8.57 -6.54 -8.19
CA VAL A 24 -8.50 -6.04 -6.83
C VAL A 24 -7.69 -7.04 -6.02
N MET A 25 -6.71 -6.52 -5.29
CA MET A 25 -5.81 -7.30 -4.47
C MET A 25 -5.87 -6.81 -3.02
N LEU A 26 -6.17 -7.73 -2.11
CA LEU A 26 -5.88 -7.56 -0.70
C LEU A 26 -4.39 -7.78 -0.47
N PHE A 27 -3.73 -6.82 0.17
CA PHE A 27 -2.31 -6.88 0.48
C PHE A 27 -2.07 -6.38 1.91
N GLY A 28 -0.91 -6.71 2.47
CA GLY A 28 -0.57 -6.28 3.82
C GLY A 28 0.65 -6.99 4.39
N THR A 29 0.98 -6.61 5.61
CA THR A 29 2.06 -7.16 6.43
C THR A 29 1.54 -7.42 7.82
N VAL A 30 1.92 -8.56 8.38
CA VAL A 30 1.57 -8.97 9.73
C VAL A 30 2.86 -9.36 10.44
N GLY A 31 3.17 -8.64 11.50
CA GLY A 31 4.31 -8.87 12.36
C GLY A 31 3.87 -8.82 13.82
N GLY A 32 4.56 -9.59 14.65
CA GLY A 32 4.31 -9.59 16.08
C GLY A 32 5.13 -10.66 16.75
N GLY A 33 5.36 -10.52 18.05
CA GLY A 33 6.10 -11.52 18.80
C GLY A 33 6.21 -11.18 20.28
N VAL A 34 6.66 -12.16 21.05
CA VAL A 34 6.99 -11.98 22.46
C VAL A 34 8.44 -11.53 22.56
N ARG A 35 8.69 -10.50 23.36
CA ARG A 35 10.00 -9.94 23.59
C ARG A 35 10.33 -9.98 25.08
N TRP A 36 11.48 -10.55 25.40
CA TRP A 36 12.11 -10.47 26.72
C TRP A 36 13.19 -9.38 26.67
N VAL A 37 13.16 -8.46 27.63
CA VAL A 37 14.15 -7.39 27.78
C VAL A 37 14.68 -7.42 29.20
N ASP A 38 16.00 -7.49 29.34
CA ASP A 38 16.70 -7.40 30.62
C ASP A 38 17.27 -6.00 30.85
N GLY A 39 17.63 -5.68 32.08
CA GLY A 39 18.23 -4.38 32.45
C GLY A 39 17.25 -3.20 32.44
N VAL A 40 15.95 -3.46 32.44
CA VAL A 40 14.93 -2.43 32.69
C VAL A 40 14.83 -2.14 34.18
N LYS A 41 14.32 -0.96 34.57
CA LYS A 41 14.11 -0.61 35.98
C LYS A 41 13.19 -1.65 36.64
N GLY A 42 13.76 -2.52 37.48
CA GLY A 42 13.05 -3.64 38.11
C GLY A 42 13.50 -5.04 37.69
N GLY A 43 14.53 -5.17 36.85
CA GLY A 43 15.11 -6.46 36.43
C GLY A 43 14.79 -6.74 34.96
N HIS A 44 13.85 -7.64 34.71
CA HIS A 44 13.45 -8.06 33.38
C HIS A 44 11.97 -7.80 33.09
N GLN A 45 11.62 -7.64 31.82
CA GLN A 45 10.26 -7.49 31.34
C GLN A 45 9.98 -8.44 30.17
N ILE A 46 8.83 -9.10 30.21
CA ILE A 46 8.27 -9.89 29.10
C ILE A 46 7.02 -9.19 28.60
N GLY A 47 6.89 -9.02 27.29
CA GLY A 47 5.69 -8.45 26.69
C GLY A 47 5.48 -8.90 25.25
N PHE A 48 4.22 -8.82 24.81
CA PHE A 48 3.89 -8.94 23.39
C PHE A 48 4.08 -7.60 22.70
N ASP A 49 4.77 -7.62 21.56
CA ASP A 49 4.98 -6.46 20.72
C ASP A 49 4.34 -6.70 19.35
N SER A 50 3.43 -5.80 18.98
CA SER A 50 2.68 -5.88 17.74
C SER A 50 3.47 -5.44 16.51
N ASN A 51 4.64 -4.83 16.60
CA ASN A 51 5.42 -4.42 15.41
C ASN A 51 6.86 -4.95 15.44
N LEU A 52 7.12 -6.03 16.20
CA LEU A 52 8.46 -6.54 16.47
C LEU A 52 9.25 -6.92 15.23
N ILE A 53 8.60 -7.58 14.27
CA ILE A 53 9.23 -8.13 13.05
C ILE A 53 9.00 -7.20 11.85
N SER A 54 7.82 -6.58 11.77
CA SER A 54 7.44 -5.67 10.70
C SER A 54 6.31 -4.77 11.15
N GLY A 55 6.23 -3.56 10.58
CA GLY A 55 5.05 -2.71 10.78
C GLY A 55 3.80 -3.34 10.17
N ASN A 56 2.72 -3.39 10.95
CA ASN A 56 1.46 -3.99 10.52
C ASN A 56 0.65 -3.07 9.61
N SER A 57 0.11 -3.65 8.54
CA SER A 57 -0.89 -2.99 7.71
C SER A 57 -1.68 -3.98 6.87
N PHE A 58 -2.88 -3.57 6.48
CA PHE A 58 -3.66 -4.23 5.44
C PHE A 58 -4.19 -3.17 4.48
N GLY A 59 -4.52 -3.58 3.26
CA GLY A 59 -5.05 -2.68 2.27
C GLY A 59 -5.60 -3.38 1.04
N LEU A 60 -6.39 -2.63 0.29
CA LEU A 60 -6.91 -3.02 -1.02
C LEU A 60 -6.28 -2.11 -2.05
N LYS A 61 -5.75 -2.70 -3.12
CA LYS A 61 -5.34 -1.95 -4.30
C LYS A 61 -5.97 -2.57 -5.52
N GLY A 62 -6.23 -1.76 -6.52
CA GLY A 62 -6.71 -2.27 -7.79
C GLY A 62 -6.20 -1.47 -8.96
N THR A 63 -6.28 -2.11 -10.12
CA THR A 63 -5.92 -1.51 -11.39
C THR A 63 -6.94 -1.96 -12.42
N ASP A 64 -7.40 -1.00 -13.21
CA ASP A 64 -8.37 -1.18 -14.27
C ASP A 64 -7.80 -0.60 -15.56
N ASP A 65 -7.67 -1.43 -16.59
CA ASP A 65 -7.13 -1.02 -17.88
C ASP A 65 -8.24 -0.38 -18.73
N LEU A 66 -8.22 0.94 -18.84
CA LEU A 66 -9.22 1.70 -19.59
C LEU A 66 -8.98 1.64 -21.11
N GLY A 67 -7.94 0.90 -21.54
CA GLY A 67 -7.53 0.77 -22.92
C GLY A 67 -6.49 1.83 -23.33
N GLN A 68 -5.86 1.59 -24.48
CA GLN A 68 -4.85 2.49 -25.08
C GLN A 68 -3.68 2.85 -24.13
N GLY A 69 -3.36 1.95 -23.18
CA GLY A 69 -2.30 2.14 -22.19
C GLY A 69 -2.68 3.05 -21.02
N LEU A 70 -3.93 3.51 -20.94
CA LEU A 70 -4.45 4.27 -19.81
C LEU A 70 -4.99 3.32 -18.74
N LYS A 71 -4.58 3.52 -17.50
CA LYS A 71 -4.96 2.70 -16.35
C LYS A 71 -5.58 3.57 -15.28
N ALA A 72 -6.70 3.13 -14.72
CA ALA A 72 -7.21 3.63 -13.45
C ALA A 72 -6.65 2.79 -12.31
N ILE A 73 -6.32 3.45 -11.21
CA ILE A 73 -5.77 2.81 -10.02
C ILE A 73 -6.44 3.33 -8.75
N PHE A 74 -6.46 2.49 -7.73
CA PHE A 74 -6.79 2.92 -6.38
C PHE A 74 -5.94 2.19 -5.34
N THR A 75 -5.78 2.80 -4.18
CA THR A 75 -5.15 2.17 -3.03
C THR A 75 -5.78 2.69 -1.74
N LEU A 76 -6.19 1.75 -0.90
CA LEU A 76 -6.75 1.96 0.43
C LEU A 76 -5.92 1.13 1.40
N GLN A 77 -5.26 1.74 2.38
CA GLN A 77 -4.37 1.06 3.32
C GLN A 77 -4.55 1.60 4.73
N SER A 78 -4.65 0.68 5.69
CA SER A 78 -4.74 0.98 7.12
C SER A 78 -3.68 0.21 7.92
N GLY A 79 -3.27 0.76 9.06
CA GLY A 79 -2.50 0.03 10.06
C GLY A 79 -3.41 -0.67 11.06
N PHE A 80 -2.93 -1.75 11.66
CA PHE A 80 -3.63 -2.46 12.75
C PHE A 80 -2.64 -2.93 13.82
N VAL A 81 -3.15 -3.31 14.99
CA VAL A 81 -2.38 -3.83 16.11
C VAL A 81 -2.61 -5.34 16.19
N THR A 82 -1.60 -6.17 15.94
CA THR A 82 -1.75 -7.63 15.95
C THR A 82 -2.18 -8.19 17.30
N GLY A 83 -1.72 -7.58 18.41
CA GLY A 83 -2.05 -8.05 19.76
C GLY A 83 -3.50 -7.82 20.19
N THR A 84 -4.20 -6.85 19.59
CA THR A 84 -5.58 -6.50 19.96
C THR A 84 -6.58 -6.59 18.81
N GLY A 85 -6.09 -6.75 17.56
CA GLY A 85 -6.89 -6.68 16.34
C GLY A 85 -7.41 -5.28 16.00
N GLY A 86 -7.18 -4.28 16.86
CA GLY A 86 -7.67 -2.92 16.66
C GLY A 86 -6.93 -2.18 15.55
N LEU A 87 -7.55 -1.12 15.02
CA LEU A 87 -6.87 -0.21 14.10
C LEU A 87 -5.71 0.48 14.81
N ALA A 88 -4.58 0.66 14.12
CA ALA A 88 -3.40 1.32 14.68
C ALA A 88 -3.65 2.81 14.99
N SER A 89 -4.57 3.43 14.25
CA SER A 89 -5.08 4.77 14.54
C SER A 89 -6.38 4.64 15.33
N THR A 90 -6.32 4.70 16.65
CA THR A 90 -7.48 4.52 17.54
C THR A 90 -8.56 5.60 17.37
N SER A 91 -8.20 6.78 16.84
CA SER A 91 -9.09 7.92 16.59
C SER A 91 -9.20 8.31 15.11
N GLY A 92 -8.53 7.58 14.22
CA GLY A 92 -8.45 7.91 12.80
C GLY A 92 -9.47 7.17 11.95
N PRO A 93 -9.82 7.69 10.76
CA PRO A 93 -10.66 6.95 9.84
C PRO A 93 -9.97 5.67 9.37
N LEU A 94 -10.77 4.70 8.93
CA LEU A 94 -10.26 3.55 8.19
C LEU A 94 -9.49 4.04 6.94
N PHE A 95 -8.40 3.35 6.60
CA PHE A 95 -7.48 3.71 5.52
C PHE A 95 -6.64 4.98 5.76
N SER A 96 -6.31 5.22 7.04
CA SER A 96 -5.44 6.33 7.47
C SER A 96 -3.95 6.15 7.16
N LYS A 97 -3.52 5.18 6.34
CA LYS A 97 -2.15 5.15 5.79
C LYS A 97 -2.11 5.66 4.35
N ALA A 98 -3.00 5.15 3.49
CA ALA A 98 -3.18 5.64 2.13
C ALA A 98 -4.65 5.48 1.72
N ALA A 99 -5.20 6.48 1.04
CA ALA A 99 -6.54 6.43 0.48
C ALA A 99 -6.59 7.35 -0.73
N TYR A 100 -6.27 6.82 -1.92
CA TYR A 100 -6.23 7.60 -3.15
C TYR A 100 -6.74 6.81 -4.34
N VAL A 101 -7.15 7.57 -5.35
CA VAL A 101 -7.45 7.10 -6.71
C VAL A 101 -6.54 7.82 -7.69
N GLY A 102 -6.39 7.28 -8.89
CA GLY A 102 -5.61 7.94 -9.92
C GLY A 102 -5.81 7.38 -11.31
N LEU A 103 -5.28 8.13 -12.26
CA LEU A 103 -5.20 7.77 -13.66
C LEU A 103 -3.74 7.92 -14.10
N GLY A 104 -3.29 7.02 -14.97
CA GLY A 104 -1.94 7.11 -15.50
C GLY A 104 -1.69 6.17 -16.64
N THR A 105 -0.57 6.38 -17.29
CA THR A 105 0.04 5.48 -18.27
C THR A 105 1.37 4.99 -17.70
N ASP A 106 2.15 4.26 -18.49
CA ASP A 106 3.51 3.88 -18.08
C ASP A 106 4.48 5.08 -18.02
N ALA A 107 4.11 6.23 -18.60
CA ALA A 107 4.94 7.45 -18.62
C ALA A 107 4.58 8.48 -17.53
N TRP A 108 3.32 8.52 -17.08
CA TRP A 108 2.85 9.50 -16.12
C TRP A 108 1.72 8.96 -15.26
N ARG A 109 1.56 9.52 -14.06
CA ARG A 109 0.48 9.17 -13.14
C ARG A 109 0.04 10.39 -12.36
N VAL A 110 -1.27 10.59 -12.28
CA VAL A 110 -1.89 11.61 -11.43
C VAL A 110 -2.77 10.90 -10.41
N THR A 111 -2.53 11.18 -9.13
CA THR A 111 -3.31 10.64 -8.03
C THR A 111 -3.93 11.74 -7.19
N LEU A 112 -5.12 11.45 -6.67
CA LEU A 112 -5.90 12.34 -5.82
C LEU A 112 -6.34 11.58 -4.58
N GLY A 113 -6.14 12.21 -3.43
CA GLY A 113 -6.51 11.66 -2.13
C GLY A 113 -5.37 11.69 -1.13
N ARG A 114 -5.49 10.86 -0.11
CA ARG A 114 -4.52 10.75 0.99
C ARG A 114 -3.37 9.86 0.57
N GLN A 115 -2.21 10.45 0.39
CA GLN A 115 -0.97 9.78 0.02
C GLN A 115 0.17 10.30 0.88
N LEU A 116 1.27 9.54 0.97
CA LEU A 116 2.50 10.04 1.57
C LEU A 116 2.98 11.26 0.80
N THR A 117 3.56 12.24 1.51
CA THR A 117 4.27 13.33 0.84
C THR A 117 5.47 12.75 0.08
N ALA A 118 5.92 13.39 -1.00
CA ALA A 118 7.06 12.90 -1.77
C ALA A 118 8.30 12.68 -0.89
N ALA A 119 8.53 13.56 0.10
CA ALA A 119 9.61 13.41 1.08
C ALA A 119 9.43 12.18 1.99
N ALA A 120 8.20 11.92 2.45
CA ALA A 120 7.90 10.75 3.27
C ALA A 120 8.00 9.44 2.48
N ASP A 121 7.63 9.45 1.20
CA ASP A 121 7.71 8.27 0.33
C ASP A 121 9.17 7.83 0.11
N VAL A 122 10.05 8.78 -0.23
CA VAL A 122 11.49 8.52 -0.34
C VAL A 122 12.11 8.11 1.01
N GLY A 123 11.64 8.70 2.11
CA GLY A 123 12.08 8.36 3.47
C GLY A 123 11.69 6.94 3.92
N VAL A 124 10.51 6.46 3.54
CA VAL A 124 10.04 5.10 3.87
C VAL A 124 10.90 4.03 3.17
N TRP A 125 11.30 4.27 1.92
CA TRP A 125 12.23 3.37 1.21
C TRP A 125 13.58 3.26 1.93
N TRP A 126 14.14 4.38 2.39
CA TRP A 126 15.41 4.41 3.12
C TRP A 126 15.32 3.68 4.48
N LEU A 127 14.27 3.92 5.26
CA LEU A 127 14.12 3.29 6.57
C LEU A 127 13.81 1.79 6.46
N SER A 128 13.09 1.38 5.41
CA SER A 128 12.79 -0.04 5.16
C SER A 128 14.06 -0.83 4.81
N ALA A 129 14.98 -0.23 4.04
CA ALA A 129 16.26 -0.85 3.71
C ALA A 129 17.15 -1.08 4.94
N ILE A 130 17.16 -0.14 5.91
CA ILE A 130 17.94 -0.26 7.15
C ILE A 130 17.40 -1.37 8.06
N ASN A 131 16.08 -1.44 8.22
CA ASN A 131 15.46 -2.48 9.04
C ASN A 131 15.65 -3.88 8.41
N TYR A 132 15.55 -4.01 7.09
CA TYR A 132 15.81 -5.26 6.38
C TYR A 132 17.28 -5.72 6.52
N ALA A 133 18.23 -4.79 6.45
CA ALA A 133 19.66 -5.07 6.65
C ALA A 133 20.01 -5.50 8.09
N SER A 134 19.27 -5.00 9.07
CA SER A 134 19.51 -5.28 10.50
C SER A 134 19.02 -6.68 10.88
N VAL A 135 17.87 -7.12 10.34
CA VAL A 135 17.34 -8.47 10.54
C VAL A 135 18.26 -9.54 9.92
N HIS A 136 18.85 -9.27 8.75
CA HIS A 136 19.78 -10.22 8.10
C HIS A 136 21.12 -10.36 8.83
N ARG A 137 21.56 -9.35 9.59
CA ARG A 137 22.88 -9.37 10.25
C ARG A 137 22.88 -10.15 11.58
N ILE A 138 21.70 -10.45 12.15
CA ILE A 138 21.56 -11.26 13.38
C ILE A 138 21.59 -12.78 13.09
N GLY A 139 21.38 -13.20 11.84
CA GLY A 139 21.32 -14.62 11.45
C GLY A 139 22.61 -15.27 10.96
N SER A 140 23.77 -14.57 10.96
CA SER A 140 25.02 -15.09 10.36
C SER A 140 26.17 -15.32 11.34
N LEU A 141 25.87 -15.69 12.59
CA LEU A 141 26.88 -16.32 13.44
C LEU A 141 27.16 -17.74 12.93
N ARG A 142 28.10 -17.76 11.98
CA ARG A 142 28.78 -18.90 11.41
C ARG A 142 29.27 -19.80 12.56
N THR A 143 28.63 -20.95 12.74
CA THR A 143 29.18 -22.05 13.56
C THR A 143 30.46 -22.52 12.88
N GLY A 144 31.59 -22.32 13.56
CA GLY A 144 32.85 -23.02 13.31
C GLY A 144 32.92 -24.29 14.14
#